data_AF-A0A084SPQ6-F1
#
_entry.id   AF-A0A084SPQ6-F1
#
_cell.length_a   1.000
_cell.length_b   1.000
_cell.length_c   1.000
_cell.angle_alpha   90.00
_cell.angle_beta   90.00
_cell.angle_gamma   90.00
#
_symmetry.space_group_name_H-M   'P 1'
#
loop_
_entity.id
_entity.type
_entity.pdbx_description
1 polymer ?
#
loop_
_entity_poly.entity_id
_entity_poly.type
_entity_poly.pdbx_seq_one_letter_code
_entity_poly.pdbx_strand_id
1 'polypeptide(L)'
;MNLETHRSTSPPASLADLLDSRREAITRQWLERLQADLTSGPRSRSALEDHIGDYLLELATVLRHTGDSAAAAVPDRSAEARLHGGQRLGQGFKLPTVVREYGVLHDCILEQARQEGVSLSHTEVQHLASFIVTGIAEAVDAYTVQRDELQRQNELTAHQEEEATRARLLRESEAQRERLAALFQEAPALIFVLEGPEHVLTLANPRLHQAIGVREILGKPLREALPELEDQGFRVLLDNVYRTGEPAVGHEVRVWVYRNGGRPVECFFNFVYAPNRGADGRVEGVFVHAVEVTELVRERQKTEEALALLDTLLTTAPVGLSFMDRDLRYVRVNQMLADIIGAPIENILGQGVKELLPGLASQLAPMRRQVLETGQAVLGQEVTGTTPATGGEI
;
A
#
# COMPACT_ATOMS: atom_id res chain seq x y z
N MET A 1 -20.69 67.01 -13.88
CA MET A 1 -20.05 67.90 -12.90
C MET A 1 -18.57 67.50 -12.84
N ASN A 2 -17.87 67.58 -13.96
CA ASN A 2 -17.14 68.74 -14.51
C ASN A 2 -16.00 69.21 -13.60
N LEU A 3 -14.91 68.46 -13.63
CA LEU A 3 -13.56 68.98 -13.49
C LEU A 3 -12.89 68.73 -14.85
N GLU A 4 -13.01 69.72 -15.73
CA GLU A 4 -12.25 69.78 -16.98
C GLU A 4 -10.77 69.87 -16.61
N THR A 5 -10.02 68.82 -16.90
CA THR A 5 -8.56 68.87 -16.91
C THR A 5 -8.14 69.78 -18.05
N HIS A 6 -7.62 70.95 -17.70
CA HIS A 6 -6.97 71.88 -18.62
C HIS A 6 -5.93 71.14 -19.47
N ARG A 7 -6.27 70.80 -20.72
CA ARG A 7 -5.27 70.57 -21.76
C ARG A 7 -4.62 71.92 -22.03
N SER A 8 -3.42 72.14 -21.50
CA SER A 8 -2.58 73.24 -21.96
C SER A 8 -2.31 72.99 -23.45
N THR A 9 -2.85 73.86 -24.31
CA THR A 9 -2.71 73.83 -25.77
C THR A 9 -1.42 74.51 -26.24
N SER A 10 -0.54 74.90 -25.31
CA SER A 10 0.76 75.48 -25.63
C SER A 10 1.74 74.35 -26.02
N PRO A 11 2.54 74.53 -27.09
CA PRO A 11 3.56 73.55 -27.45
C PRO A 11 4.56 73.39 -26.30
N PRO A 12 5.00 72.16 -25.98
CA PRO A 12 5.99 71.93 -24.93
C PRO A 12 7.30 72.65 -25.27
N ALA A 13 7.88 73.35 -24.29
CA ALA A 13 9.07 74.18 -24.49
C ALA A 13 10.38 73.44 -24.18
N SER A 14 10.30 72.35 -23.40
CA SER A 14 11.43 71.54 -22.94
C SER A 14 11.09 70.05 -22.98
N LEU A 15 12.08 69.18 -22.81
CA LEU A 15 11.87 67.73 -22.67
C LEU A 15 10.99 67.40 -21.46
N ALA A 16 11.18 68.12 -20.34
CA ALA A 16 10.37 67.92 -19.15
C ALA A 16 8.88 68.25 -19.40
N ASP A 17 8.59 69.34 -20.13
CA ASP A 17 7.22 69.73 -20.48
C ASP A 17 6.58 68.72 -21.45
N LEU A 18 7.38 68.18 -22.39
CA LEU A 18 6.94 67.13 -23.29
C LEU A 18 6.55 65.86 -22.53
N LEU A 19 7.41 65.40 -21.61
CA LEU A 19 7.14 64.20 -20.81
C LEU A 19 5.89 64.34 -19.95
N ASP A 20 5.61 65.52 -19.40
CA ASP A 20 4.39 65.75 -18.63
C ASP A 20 3.14 65.82 -19.52
N SER A 21 3.21 66.57 -20.62
CA SER A 21 2.05 66.86 -21.48
C SER A 21 1.70 65.76 -22.47
N ARG A 22 2.68 64.91 -22.84
CA ARG A 22 2.55 63.85 -23.85
C ARG A 22 2.87 62.45 -23.31
N ARG A 23 2.96 62.26 -21.99
CA ARG A 23 3.21 60.95 -21.36
C ARG A 23 2.37 59.82 -21.93
N GLU A 24 1.04 59.99 -21.96
CA GLU A 24 0.11 58.97 -22.45
C GLU A 24 0.33 58.63 -23.93
N ALA A 25 0.76 59.59 -24.74
CA ALA A 25 1.07 59.36 -26.15
C ALA A 25 2.37 58.54 -26.30
N ILE A 26 3.40 58.89 -25.52
CA ILE A 26 4.68 58.16 -25.48
C ILE A 26 4.45 56.71 -25.01
N THR A 27 3.73 56.51 -23.90
CA THR A 27 3.42 55.16 -23.37
C THR A 27 2.63 54.33 -24.37
N ARG A 28 1.63 54.93 -25.04
CA ARG A 28 0.84 54.23 -26.06
C ARG A 28 1.68 53.80 -27.26
N GLN A 29 2.51 54.71 -27.79
CA GLN A 29 3.40 54.42 -28.91
C GLN A 29 4.43 53.35 -28.55
N TRP A 30 4.97 53.39 -27.33
CA TRP A 30 5.88 52.39 -26.79
C TRP A 30 5.21 51.01 -26.71
N LEU A 31 3.99 50.95 -26.17
CA LEU A 31 3.21 49.72 -26.09
C LEU A 31 2.95 49.11 -27.48
N GLU A 32 2.52 49.93 -28.45
CA GLU A 32 2.24 49.48 -29.82
C GLU A 32 3.48 48.86 -30.47
N ARG A 33 4.66 49.47 -30.29
CA ARG A 33 5.93 48.94 -30.80
C ARG A 33 6.32 47.63 -30.13
N LEU A 34 6.19 47.55 -28.80
CA LEU A 34 6.47 46.31 -28.08
C LEU A 34 5.53 45.17 -28.46
N GLN A 35 4.25 45.46 -28.67
CA GLN A 35 3.28 44.47 -29.13
C GLN A 35 3.57 43.99 -30.56
N ALA A 36 4.04 44.88 -31.44
CA ALA A 36 4.43 44.51 -32.79
C ALA A 36 5.68 43.59 -32.82
N ASP A 37 6.62 43.79 -31.90
CA ASP A 37 7.86 43.02 -31.81
C ASP A 37 7.72 41.71 -31.01
N LEU A 38 6.75 41.62 -30.09
CA LEU A 38 6.48 40.42 -29.29
C LEU A 38 5.70 39.37 -30.12
N THR A 39 6.42 38.46 -30.79
CA THR A 39 5.84 37.33 -31.55
C THR A 39 5.05 36.30 -30.72
N SER A 40 4.88 36.50 -29.40
CA SER A 40 4.45 35.46 -28.45
C SER A 40 3.25 35.89 -27.59
N GLY A 41 2.05 35.61 -28.11
CA GLY A 41 0.79 35.46 -27.35
C GLY A 41 0.14 36.75 -26.83
N PRO A 42 -1.20 36.78 -26.69
CA PRO A 42 -1.92 37.94 -26.17
C PRO A 42 -1.64 38.12 -24.68
N ARG A 43 -0.72 39.03 -24.34
CA ARG A 43 -0.54 39.52 -22.96
C ARG A 43 -1.48 40.71 -22.74
N SER A 44 -2.07 40.82 -21.54
CA SER A 44 -3.00 41.91 -21.27
C SER A 44 -2.27 43.26 -21.37
N ARG A 45 -2.95 44.26 -21.93
CA ARG A 45 -2.43 45.62 -22.06
C ARG A 45 -1.96 46.20 -20.71
N SER A 46 -2.68 45.91 -19.63
CA SER A 46 -2.31 46.34 -18.28
C SER A 46 -1.03 45.70 -17.75
N ALA A 47 -0.67 44.50 -18.21
CA ALA A 47 0.58 43.84 -17.80
C ALA A 47 1.80 44.51 -18.44
N LEU A 48 1.63 45.18 -19.58
CA LEU A 48 2.69 45.86 -20.31
C LEU A 48 2.86 47.33 -19.90
N GLU A 49 1.76 48.04 -19.63
CA GLU A 49 1.70 49.50 -19.39
C GLU A 49 2.19 49.96 -17.99
N ASP A 50 2.53 49.05 -17.07
CA ASP A 50 2.68 49.26 -15.62
C ASP A 50 3.59 50.44 -15.17
N HIS A 51 4.84 50.17 -14.81
CA HIS A 51 5.75 51.16 -14.18
C HIS A 51 6.32 52.21 -15.15
N ILE A 52 6.06 52.09 -16.45
CA ILE A 52 6.66 52.98 -17.46
C ILE A 52 6.08 54.39 -17.41
N GLY A 53 4.79 54.54 -17.07
CA GLY A 53 4.20 55.85 -16.85
C GLY A 53 4.89 56.61 -15.71
N ASP A 54 5.06 55.95 -14.57
CA ASP A 54 5.69 56.55 -13.40
C ASP A 54 7.20 56.76 -13.61
N TYR A 55 7.87 55.87 -14.35
CA TYR A 55 9.26 56.06 -14.78
C TYR A 55 9.46 57.32 -15.65
N LEU A 56 8.53 57.61 -16.56
CA LEU A 56 8.56 58.85 -17.35
C LEU A 56 8.36 60.10 -16.48
N LEU A 57 7.57 59.99 -15.40
CA LEU A 57 7.36 61.07 -14.43
C LEU A 57 8.60 61.29 -13.55
N GLU A 58 9.28 60.22 -13.17
CA GLU A 58 10.59 60.27 -12.50
C GLU A 58 11.61 61.01 -13.38
N LEU A 59 11.71 60.65 -14.67
CA LEU A 59 12.57 61.33 -15.64
C LEU A 59 12.24 62.82 -15.79
N ALA A 60 10.97 63.18 -15.94
CA ALA A 60 10.53 64.57 -16.05
C ALA A 60 10.93 65.39 -14.80
N THR A 61 10.83 64.76 -13.63
CA THR A 61 11.26 65.36 -12.36
C THR A 61 12.76 65.57 -12.32
N VAL A 62 13.56 64.58 -12.73
CA VAL A 62 15.02 64.72 -12.82
C VAL A 62 15.42 65.87 -13.75
N LEU A 63 14.85 65.92 -14.95
CA LEU A 63 15.16 66.97 -15.94
C LEU A 63 14.86 68.38 -15.42
N ARG A 64 13.77 68.57 -14.66
CA ARG A 64 13.45 69.85 -14.00
C ARG A 64 14.48 70.26 -12.96
N HIS A 65 14.99 69.31 -12.18
CA HIS A 65 15.95 69.60 -11.11
C HIS A 65 17.36 69.85 -11.66
N THR A 66 17.75 69.15 -12.72
CA THR A 66 19.06 69.32 -13.36
C THR A 66 19.12 70.58 -14.24
N GLY A 67 17.98 70.97 -14.81
CA GLY A 67 17.90 72.05 -15.80
C GLY A 67 18.84 71.82 -16.99
N ASP A 68 19.34 72.91 -17.58
CA ASP A 68 20.33 72.88 -18.66
C ASP A 68 21.79 72.75 -18.16
N SER A 69 21.99 72.51 -16.86
CA SER A 69 23.32 72.37 -16.27
C SER A 69 23.92 71.00 -16.57
N ALA A 70 24.94 70.97 -17.42
CA ALA A 70 25.74 69.76 -17.68
C ALA A 70 26.51 69.23 -16.44
N ALA A 71 26.60 70.03 -15.37
CA ALA A 71 27.24 69.64 -14.12
C ALA A 71 26.28 68.99 -13.11
N ALA A 72 24.97 69.04 -13.36
CA ALA A 72 23.98 68.42 -12.48
C ALA A 72 23.96 66.90 -12.72
N ALA A 73 24.16 66.12 -11.66
CA ALA A 73 24.19 64.67 -11.77
C ALA A 73 22.78 64.09 -11.92
N VAL A 74 22.59 63.21 -12.89
CA VAL A 74 21.40 62.34 -12.98
C VAL A 74 21.48 61.35 -11.83
N PRO A 75 20.36 61.04 -11.14
CA PRO A 75 20.35 60.04 -10.08
C PRO A 75 20.85 58.68 -10.56
N ASP A 76 21.63 58.01 -9.71
CA ASP A 76 22.16 56.66 -9.98
C ASP A 76 21.16 55.54 -9.67
N ARG A 77 19.90 55.88 -9.35
CA ARG A 77 18.84 54.92 -8.98
C ARG A 77 17.50 55.35 -9.55
N SER A 78 16.67 54.37 -9.91
CA SER A 78 15.25 54.55 -10.26
C SER A 78 14.42 53.47 -9.60
N ALA A 79 13.46 53.90 -8.77
CA ALA A 79 12.56 52.97 -8.07
C ALA A 79 11.62 52.25 -9.05
N GLU A 80 11.08 53.00 -10.02
CA GLU A 80 10.16 52.46 -11.02
C GLU A 80 10.85 51.48 -11.96
N ALA A 81 12.10 51.75 -12.33
CA ALA A 81 12.88 50.81 -13.13
C ALA A 81 13.15 49.48 -12.41
N ARG A 82 13.43 49.54 -11.09
CA ARG A 82 13.60 48.36 -10.25
C ARG A 82 12.33 47.52 -10.17
N LEU A 83 11.18 48.17 -9.93
CA LEU A 83 9.88 47.51 -9.92
C LEU A 83 9.56 46.86 -11.27
N HIS A 84 9.81 47.59 -12.36
CA HIS A 84 9.66 47.09 -13.73
C HIS A 84 10.48 45.81 -13.98
N GLY A 85 11.76 45.82 -13.63
CA GLY A 85 12.65 44.66 -13.79
C GLY A 85 12.16 43.41 -13.05
N GLY A 86 11.78 43.56 -11.78
CA GLY A 86 11.28 42.45 -10.97
C GLY A 86 9.93 41.91 -11.47
N GLN A 87 9.01 42.80 -11.85
CA GLN A 87 7.71 42.40 -12.36
C GLN A 87 7.82 41.63 -13.69
N ARG A 88 8.73 42.06 -14.59
CA ARG A 88 8.94 41.42 -15.89
C ARG A 88 9.36 39.96 -15.76
N LEU A 89 10.15 39.61 -14.75
CA LEU A 89 10.47 38.21 -14.44
C LEU A 89 9.21 37.42 -14.05
N GLY A 90 8.38 37.97 -13.15
CA GLY A 90 7.12 37.34 -12.74
C GLY A 90 6.12 37.12 -13.89
N GLN A 91 6.20 37.95 -14.93
CA GLN A 91 5.40 37.83 -16.16
C GLN A 91 6.07 36.95 -17.24
N GLY A 92 7.23 36.34 -16.95
CA GLY A 92 7.93 35.44 -17.87
C GLY A 92 8.60 36.14 -19.06
N PHE A 93 8.98 37.42 -18.93
CA PHE A 93 9.84 38.08 -19.91
C PHE A 93 11.29 37.60 -19.73
N LYS A 94 12.04 37.54 -20.83
CA LYS A 94 13.48 37.28 -20.79
C LYS A 94 14.22 38.59 -20.61
N LEU A 95 15.35 38.57 -19.89
CA LEU A 95 16.19 39.75 -19.66
C LEU A 95 16.51 40.57 -20.93
N PRO A 96 16.87 39.98 -22.09
CA PRO A 96 17.13 40.76 -23.30
C PRO A 96 15.91 41.52 -23.82
N THR A 97 14.70 41.03 -23.53
CA THR A 97 13.45 41.74 -23.84
C THR A 97 13.32 42.96 -22.94
N VAL A 98 13.55 42.83 -21.63
CA VAL A 98 13.47 43.94 -20.67
C VAL A 98 14.42 45.08 -21.06
N VAL A 99 15.67 44.78 -21.41
CA VAL A 99 16.65 45.80 -21.86
C VAL A 99 16.17 46.50 -23.13
N ARG A 100 15.59 45.77 -24.07
CA ARG A 100 15.07 46.32 -25.33
C ARG A 100 13.92 47.29 -25.10
N GLU A 101 13.08 47.06 -24.09
CA GLU A 101 11.96 47.95 -23.77
C GLU A 101 12.40 49.39 -23.50
N TYR A 102 13.54 49.58 -22.82
CA TYR A 102 14.11 50.89 -22.57
C TYR A 102 14.67 51.55 -23.84
N GLY A 103 15.24 50.76 -24.76
CA GLY A 103 15.65 51.26 -26.08
C GLY A 103 14.46 51.75 -26.90
N VAL A 104 13.36 50.98 -26.92
CA VAL A 104 12.12 51.38 -27.59
C VAL A 104 11.53 52.65 -26.94
N LEU A 105 11.58 52.75 -25.61
CA LEU A 105 11.08 53.91 -24.88
C LEU A 105 11.88 55.18 -25.22
N HIS A 106 13.21 55.07 -25.21
CA HIS A 106 14.10 56.14 -25.62
C HIS A 106 13.75 56.66 -27.03
N ASP A 107 13.55 55.75 -27.99
CA ASP A 107 13.22 56.12 -29.36
C ASP A 107 11.83 56.76 -29.48
N CYS A 108 10.86 56.32 -28.68
CA CYS A 108 9.53 56.93 -28.61
C CYS A 108 9.57 58.37 -28.07
N ILE A 109 10.41 58.63 -27.06
CA ILE A 109 10.58 59.97 -26.48
C ILE A 109 11.17 60.94 -27.51
N LEU A 110 12.27 60.56 -28.16
CA LEU A 110 12.93 61.39 -29.18
C LEU A 110 12.03 61.66 -30.39
N GLU A 111 11.30 60.64 -30.82
CA GLU A 111 10.36 60.76 -31.93
C GLU A 111 9.18 61.69 -31.58
N GLN A 112 8.67 61.64 -30.35
CA GLN A 112 7.64 62.59 -29.91
C GLN A 112 8.14 64.03 -29.82
N ALA A 113 9.37 64.24 -29.35
CA ALA A 113 9.98 65.57 -29.33
C ALA A 113 10.05 66.17 -30.74
N ARG A 114 10.43 65.35 -31.73
CA ARG A 114 10.50 65.73 -33.15
C ARG A 114 9.12 66.05 -33.75
N GLN A 115 8.09 65.29 -33.39
CA GLN A 115 6.72 65.49 -33.89
C GLN A 115 6.08 66.78 -33.35
N GLU A 116 6.33 67.11 -32.09
CA GLU A 116 5.82 68.33 -31.44
C GLU A 116 6.70 69.57 -31.73
N GLY A 117 7.83 69.40 -32.42
CA GLY A 117 8.73 70.49 -32.78
C GLY A 117 9.55 71.04 -31.61
N VAL A 118 9.78 70.25 -30.56
CA VAL A 118 10.58 70.63 -29.39
C VAL A 118 12.06 70.59 -29.75
N SER A 119 12.78 71.70 -29.52
CA SER A 119 14.22 71.77 -29.73
C SER A 119 14.95 71.32 -28.47
N LEU A 120 15.41 70.07 -28.44
CA LEU A 120 16.13 69.51 -27.30
C LEU A 120 17.56 70.07 -27.19
N SER A 121 17.95 70.46 -25.99
CA SER A 121 19.33 70.86 -25.70
C SER A 121 20.27 69.65 -25.65
N HIS A 122 21.57 69.87 -25.85
CA HIS A 122 22.57 68.79 -25.71
C HIS A 122 22.53 68.18 -24.30
N THR A 123 22.34 69.02 -23.28
CA THR A 123 22.22 68.62 -21.88
C THR A 123 20.99 67.74 -21.66
N GLU A 124 19.83 68.09 -22.23
CA GLU A 124 18.60 67.29 -22.11
C GLU A 124 18.75 65.90 -22.73
N VAL A 125 19.37 65.82 -23.93
CA VAL A 125 19.65 64.53 -24.59
C VAL A 125 20.61 63.69 -23.76
N GLN A 126 21.64 64.30 -23.17
CA GLN A 126 22.60 63.61 -22.31
C GLN A 126 21.94 63.10 -21.01
N HIS A 127 21.09 63.91 -20.37
CA HIS A 127 20.35 63.51 -19.18
C HIS A 127 19.35 62.39 -19.47
N LEU A 128 18.63 62.43 -20.60
CA LEU A 128 17.76 61.35 -21.06
C LEU A 128 18.56 60.04 -21.23
N ALA A 129 19.67 60.07 -21.97
CA ALA A 129 20.49 58.90 -22.21
C ALA A 129 21.03 58.31 -20.90
N SER A 130 21.54 59.17 -20.01
CA SER A 130 22.05 58.77 -18.70
C SER A 130 20.94 58.12 -17.85
N PHE A 131 19.74 58.70 -17.83
CA PHE A 131 18.63 58.16 -17.05
C PHE A 131 18.09 56.83 -17.61
N ILE A 132 18.07 56.66 -18.94
CA ILE A 132 17.74 55.38 -19.59
C ILE A 132 18.76 54.30 -19.20
N VAL A 133 20.06 54.62 -19.19
CA VAL A 133 21.11 53.69 -18.76
C VAL A 133 20.93 53.31 -17.28
N THR A 134 20.65 54.28 -16.40
CA THR A 134 20.32 54.00 -15.00
C THR A 134 19.10 53.09 -14.87
N GLY A 135 18.04 53.36 -15.64
CA GLY A 135 16.83 52.53 -15.65
C GLY A 135 17.11 51.08 -16.08
N ILE A 136 17.90 50.90 -17.15
CA ILE A 136 18.33 49.57 -17.59
C ILE A 136 19.11 48.87 -16.47
N ALA A 137 20.07 49.55 -15.85
CA ALA A 137 20.89 48.98 -14.78
C ALA A 137 20.04 48.51 -13.59
N GLU A 138 19.13 49.35 -13.10
CA GLU A 138 18.23 49.01 -11.98
C GLU A 138 17.26 47.89 -12.33
N ALA A 139 16.69 47.89 -13.54
CA ALA A 139 15.78 46.84 -14.00
C ALA A 139 16.51 45.49 -14.15
N VAL A 140 17.72 45.49 -14.71
CA VAL A 140 18.55 44.29 -14.87
C VAL A 140 18.95 43.75 -13.50
N ASP A 141 19.41 44.61 -12.59
CA ASP A 141 19.78 44.21 -11.23
C ASP A 141 18.60 43.54 -10.51
N ALA A 142 17.45 44.21 -10.47
CA ALA A 142 16.23 43.66 -9.86
C ALA A 142 15.81 42.32 -10.46
N TYR A 143 15.82 42.22 -11.80
CA TYR A 143 15.49 41.00 -12.52
C TYR A 143 16.44 39.87 -12.14
N THR A 144 17.76 40.12 -12.12
CA THR A 144 18.76 39.08 -11.85
C THR A 144 18.72 38.62 -10.40
N VAL A 145 18.61 39.54 -9.43
CA VAL A 145 18.46 39.22 -8.01
C VAL A 145 17.23 38.35 -7.78
N GLN A 146 16.09 38.72 -8.35
CA GLN A 146 14.85 37.95 -8.17
C GLN A 146 14.89 36.60 -8.89
N ARG A 147 15.54 36.50 -10.05
CA ARG A 147 15.75 35.23 -10.76
C ARG A 147 16.60 34.28 -9.94
N ASP A 148 17.70 34.77 -9.39
CA ASP A 148 18.62 33.94 -8.61
C ASP A 148 17.95 33.47 -7.31
N GLU A 149 17.11 34.30 -6.69
CA GLU A 149 16.30 33.91 -5.51
C GLU A 149 15.26 32.84 -5.86
N LEU A 150 14.51 33.00 -6.95
CA LEU A 150 13.58 31.97 -7.43
C LEU A 150 14.30 30.66 -7.75
N GLN A 151 15.49 30.73 -8.34
CA GLN A 151 16.28 29.54 -8.64
C GLN A 151 16.70 28.81 -7.37
N ARG A 152 17.23 29.53 -6.36
CA ARG A 152 17.60 28.94 -5.07
C ARG A 152 16.40 28.29 -4.36
N GLN A 153 15.23 28.95 -4.39
CA GLN A 153 14.02 28.38 -3.80
C GLN A 153 13.60 27.09 -4.51
N ASN A 154 13.60 27.09 -5.85
CA ASN A 154 13.28 25.89 -6.63
C ASN A 154 14.27 24.75 -6.35
N GLU A 155 15.58 25.04 -6.26
CA GLU A 155 16.61 24.06 -5.92
C GLU A 155 16.39 23.48 -4.50
N LEU A 156 16.05 24.32 -3.53
CA LEU A 156 15.77 23.89 -2.16
C LEU A 156 14.51 23.02 -2.08
N THR A 157 13.43 23.42 -2.76
CA THR A 157 12.18 22.65 -2.81
C THR A 157 12.41 21.31 -3.49
N ALA A 158 13.12 21.27 -4.63
CA ALA A 158 13.44 20.02 -5.32
C ALA A 158 14.26 19.07 -4.42
N HIS A 159 15.25 19.59 -3.69
CA HIS A 159 16.04 18.79 -2.75
C HIS A 159 15.18 18.24 -1.60
N GLN A 160 14.29 19.05 -1.03
CA GLN A 160 13.37 18.63 0.03
C GLN A 160 12.38 17.54 -0.44
N GLU A 161 11.88 17.67 -1.67
CA GLU A 161 10.99 16.66 -2.28
C GLU A 161 11.73 15.34 -2.53
N GLU A 162 12.98 15.39 -2.98
CA GLU A 162 13.84 14.20 -3.17
C GLU A 162 14.11 13.51 -1.83
N GLU A 163 14.52 14.25 -0.80
CA GLU A 163 14.77 13.72 0.54
C GLU A 163 13.50 13.12 1.17
N ALA A 164 12.35 13.80 1.02
CA ALA A 164 11.07 13.29 1.51
C ALA A 164 10.67 11.99 0.80
N THR A 165 10.87 11.92 -0.51
CA THR A 165 10.60 10.72 -1.31
C THR A 165 11.50 9.56 -0.89
N ARG A 166 12.81 9.82 -0.71
CA ARG A 166 13.76 8.81 -0.25
C ARG A 166 13.43 8.32 1.16
N ALA A 167 13.10 9.22 2.08
CA ALA A 167 12.69 8.87 3.44
C ALA A 167 11.40 8.04 3.45
N ARG A 168 10.44 8.34 2.58
CA ARG A 168 9.20 7.55 2.44
C ARG A 168 9.49 6.13 1.96
N LEU A 169 10.29 5.96 0.90
CA LEU A 169 10.64 4.65 0.35
C LEU A 169 11.37 3.77 1.38
N LEU A 170 12.29 4.36 2.15
CA LEU A 170 12.98 3.64 3.22
C LEU A 170 12.02 3.16 4.30
N ARG A 171 11.12 4.04 4.79
CA ARG A 171 10.10 3.65 5.79
C ARG A 171 9.16 2.57 5.27
N GLU A 172 8.73 2.66 4.01
CA GLU A 172 7.89 1.63 3.39
C GLU A 172 8.62 0.28 3.32
N SER A 173 9.89 0.26 2.90
CA SER A 173 10.71 -0.94 2.88
C SER A 173 10.93 -1.53 4.28
N GLU A 174 11.18 -0.69 5.28
CA GLU A 174 11.34 -1.13 6.68
C GLU A 174 10.03 -1.72 7.22
N ALA A 175 8.90 -1.04 7.02
CA ALA A 175 7.59 -1.53 7.45
C ALA A 175 7.20 -2.85 6.75
N GLN A 176 7.52 -3.01 5.47
CA GLN A 176 7.32 -4.29 4.76
C GLN A 176 8.17 -5.41 5.35
N ARG A 177 9.45 -5.15 5.64
CA ARG A 177 10.36 -6.12 6.27
C ARG A 177 9.88 -6.51 7.66
N GLU A 178 9.48 -5.54 8.49
CA GLU A 178 8.93 -5.79 9.81
C GLU A 178 7.63 -6.60 9.76
N ARG A 179 6.75 -6.30 8.80
CA ARG A 179 5.51 -7.06 8.60
C ARG A 179 5.79 -8.51 8.21
N LEU A 180 6.72 -8.76 7.29
CA LEU A 180 7.12 -10.13 6.92
C LEU A 180 7.76 -10.87 8.09
N ALA A 181 8.62 -10.20 8.87
CA ALA A 181 9.21 -10.77 10.07
C ALA A 181 8.14 -11.13 11.10
N ALA A 182 7.16 -10.26 11.34
CA ALA A 182 6.05 -10.54 12.25
C ALA A 182 5.22 -11.76 11.80
N LEU A 183 4.84 -11.83 10.52
CA LEU A 183 4.11 -12.97 9.97
C LEU A 183 4.90 -14.28 10.13
N PHE A 184 6.21 -14.26 9.90
CA PHE A 184 7.07 -15.43 10.12
C PHE A 184 7.09 -15.87 11.59
N GLN A 185 7.17 -14.93 12.52
CA GLN A 185 7.21 -15.19 13.96
C GLN A 185 5.88 -15.76 14.50
N GLU A 186 4.74 -15.25 14.03
CA GLU A 186 3.41 -15.63 14.52
C GLU A 186 2.78 -16.82 13.78
N ALA A 187 3.34 -17.24 12.64
CA ALA A 187 2.78 -18.31 11.81
C ALA A 187 2.49 -19.58 12.64
N PRO A 188 1.27 -20.15 12.59
CA PRO A 188 0.90 -21.38 13.29
C PRO A 188 1.40 -22.64 12.57
N ALA A 189 2.57 -22.57 11.94
CA ALA A 189 3.22 -23.65 11.21
C ALA A 189 4.71 -23.65 11.57
N LEU A 190 5.36 -24.80 11.49
CA LEU A 190 6.81 -24.92 11.57
C LEU A 190 7.36 -24.44 10.23
N ILE A 191 8.11 -23.34 10.24
CA ILE A 191 8.72 -22.77 9.05
C ILE A 191 10.22 -22.67 9.26
N PHE A 192 11.00 -23.23 8.34
CA PHE A 192 12.45 -23.10 8.33
C PHE A 192 13.01 -23.17 6.91
N VAL A 193 14.20 -22.58 6.73
CA VAL A 193 14.93 -22.57 5.46
C VAL A 193 16.25 -23.30 5.63
N LEU A 194 16.54 -24.15 4.66
CA LEU A 194 17.78 -24.90 4.54
C LEU A 194 18.52 -24.37 3.33
N GLU A 195 19.83 -24.16 3.44
CA GLU A 195 20.69 -23.67 2.36
C GLU A 195 21.78 -24.66 2.00
N GLY A 196 22.13 -24.65 0.70
CA GLY A 196 23.18 -25.48 0.14
C GLY A 196 22.85 -26.97 0.08
N PRO A 197 23.75 -27.78 -0.50
CA PRO A 197 23.57 -29.22 -0.65
C PRO A 197 23.65 -29.98 0.69
N GLU A 198 24.20 -29.35 1.73
CA GLU A 198 24.30 -29.91 3.08
C GLU A 198 23.08 -29.60 3.96
N HIS A 199 22.08 -28.89 3.40
CA HIS A 199 20.85 -28.50 4.08
C HIS A 199 21.10 -27.80 5.42
N VAL A 200 21.94 -26.76 5.39
CA VAL A 200 22.28 -25.98 6.58
C VAL A 200 21.09 -25.12 6.96
N LEU A 201 20.61 -25.25 8.19
CA LEU A 201 19.41 -24.55 8.65
C LEU A 201 19.75 -23.08 8.95
N THR A 202 19.27 -22.14 8.13
CA THR A 202 19.61 -20.70 8.22
C THR A 202 18.50 -19.86 8.84
N LEU A 203 17.24 -20.29 8.70
CA LEU A 203 16.09 -19.62 9.30
C LEU A 203 15.18 -20.64 9.95
N ALA A 204 14.60 -20.30 11.10
CA ALA A 204 13.56 -21.06 11.77
C ALA A 204 12.64 -20.11 12.54
N ASN A 205 11.33 -20.36 12.47
CA ASN A 205 10.38 -19.61 13.26
C ASN A 205 10.23 -20.21 14.67
N PRO A 206 9.67 -19.47 15.64
CA PRO A 206 9.51 -19.94 17.02
C PRO A 206 8.71 -21.24 17.14
N ARG A 207 7.77 -21.51 16.24
CA ARG A 207 7.00 -22.76 16.24
C ARG A 207 7.86 -24.00 16.11
N LEU A 208 8.91 -23.95 15.28
CA LEU A 208 9.85 -25.07 15.18
C LEU A 208 10.50 -25.36 16.54
N HIS A 209 11.01 -24.33 17.23
CA HIS A 209 11.61 -24.47 18.55
C HIS A 209 10.62 -25.00 19.61
N GLN A 210 9.36 -24.56 19.57
CA GLN A 210 8.33 -25.09 20.48
C GLN A 210 8.03 -26.57 20.21
N ALA A 211 7.97 -26.98 18.94
CA ALA A 211 7.64 -28.36 18.56
C ALA A 211 8.72 -29.37 18.97
N ILE A 212 9.98 -28.94 18.93
CA ILE A 212 11.13 -29.82 19.15
C ILE A 212 11.83 -29.63 20.50
N GLY A 213 11.57 -28.51 21.17
CA GLY A 213 12.29 -28.11 22.39
C GLY A 213 13.42 -27.11 22.15
N VAL A 214 13.97 -26.59 23.24
CA VAL A 214 15.04 -25.57 23.19
C VAL A 214 16.36 -26.24 22.79
N ARG A 215 16.74 -26.09 21.52
CA ARG A 215 18.03 -26.48 20.96
C ARG A 215 18.57 -25.41 20.01
N GLU A 216 19.88 -25.26 20.00
CA GLU A 216 20.59 -24.39 19.06
C GLU A 216 20.75 -25.11 17.72
N ILE A 217 19.91 -24.76 16.74
CA ILE A 217 19.79 -25.44 15.44
C ILE A 217 20.26 -24.59 14.25
N LEU A 218 20.29 -23.27 14.41
CA LEU A 218 20.69 -22.35 13.33
C LEU A 218 22.18 -22.52 12.99
N GLY A 219 22.50 -22.46 11.70
CA GLY A 219 23.85 -22.61 11.15
C GLY A 219 24.38 -24.05 11.11
N LYS A 220 23.59 -25.04 11.55
CA LYS A 220 23.99 -26.45 11.57
C LYS A 220 23.34 -27.20 10.40
N PRO A 221 24.02 -28.21 9.82
CA PRO A 221 23.39 -29.14 8.89
C PRO A 221 22.16 -29.79 9.54
N LEU A 222 21.11 -30.05 8.74
CA LEU A 222 19.86 -30.64 9.25
C LEU A 222 20.10 -31.92 10.05
N ARG A 223 21.00 -32.79 9.59
CA ARG A 223 21.38 -34.05 10.27
C ARG A 223 21.95 -33.84 11.69
N GLU A 224 22.51 -32.67 11.98
CA GLU A 224 23.03 -32.33 13.31
C GLU A 224 21.98 -31.61 14.14
N ALA A 225 21.19 -30.73 13.50
CA ALA A 225 20.15 -29.96 14.16
C ALA A 225 18.95 -30.84 14.57
N LEU A 226 18.48 -31.70 13.66
CA LEU A 226 17.31 -32.57 13.76
C LEU A 226 17.70 -34.01 13.32
N PRO A 227 18.63 -34.69 14.02
CA PRO A 227 19.12 -36.03 13.62
C PRO A 227 18.00 -37.05 13.45
N GLU A 228 16.90 -36.91 14.18
CA GLU A 228 15.74 -37.78 14.07
C GLU A 228 15.08 -37.78 12.69
N LEU A 229 15.20 -36.71 11.92
CA LEU A 229 14.66 -36.64 10.56
C LEU A 229 15.54 -37.39 9.55
N GLU A 230 16.84 -37.49 9.82
CA GLU A 230 17.79 -38.26 9.00
C GLU A 230 17.44 -39.75 9.07
N ASP A 231 17.28 -40.27 10.28
CA ASP A 231 17.00 -41.69 10.55
C ASP A 231 15.64 -42.15 9.98
N GLN A 232 14.71 -41.20 9.77
CA GLN A 232 13.37 -41.45 9.24
C GLN A 232 13.26 -41.26 7.72
N GLY A 233 14.37 -40.93 7.03
CA GLY A 233 14.43 -40.88 5.57
C GLY A 233 13.99 -39.55 4.93
N PHE A 234 13.76 -38.49 5.73
CA PHE A 234 13.32 -37.19 5.20
C PHE A 234 14.39 -36.50 4.36
N ARG A 235 15.67 -36.82 4.58
CA ARG A 235 16.79 -36.29 3.79
C ARG A 235 16.65 -36.60 2.30
N VAL A 236 16.19 -37.79 1.94
CA VAL A 236 16.06 -38.17 0.52
C VAL A 236 15.09 -37.24 -0.21
N LEU A 237 14.02 -36.80 0.48
CA LEU A 237 13.08 -35.84 -0.07
C LEU A 237 13.72 -34.47 -0.25
N LEU A 238 14.50 -34.00 0.73
CA LEU A 238 15.21 -32.72 0.67
C LEU A 238 16.27 -32.70 -0.44
N ASP A 239 17.06 -33.76 -0.55
CA ASP A 239 18.07 -33.93 -1.61
C ASP A 239 17.42 -33.90 -3.00
N ASN A 240 16.27 -34.56 -3.15
CA ASN A 240 15.51 -34.55 -4.40
C ASN A 240 14.99 -33.15 -4.73
N VAL A 241 14.38 -32.45 -3.78
CA VAL A 241 13.87 -31.08 -3.99
C VAL A 241 15.01 -30.14 -4.36
N TYR A 242 16.16 -30.22 -3.67
CA TYR A 242 17.33 -29.40 -3.97
C TYR A 242 17.89 -29.65 -5.38
N ARG A 243 18.03 -30.93 -5.77
CA ARG A 243 18.62 -31.31 -7.06
C ARG A 243 17.68 -31.06 -8.25
N THR A 244 16.39 -31.36 -8.10
CA THR A 244 15.42 -31.34 -9.20
C THR A 244 14.66 -30.01 -9.27
N GLY A 245 14.51 -29.32 -8.13
CA GLY A 245 13.63 -28.18 -8.00
C GLY A 245 12.14 -28.54 -8.02
N GLU A 246 11.78 -29.82 -7.93
CA GLU A 246 10.39 -30.26 -7.79
C GLU A 246 9.99 -30.30 -6.31
N PRO A 247 8.85 -29.72 -5.93
CA PRO A 247 8.40 -29.72 -4.54
C PRO A 247 7.93 -31.11 -4.09
N ALA A 248 8.15 -31.43 -2.81
CA ALA A 248 7.66 -32.65 -2.18
C ALA A 248 6.59 -32.31 -1.13
N VAL A 249 5.51 -33.10 -1.10
CA VAL A 249 4.38 -32.89 -0.19
C VAL A 249 4.09 -34.19 0.57
N GLY A 250 3.83 -34.07 1.86
CA GLY A 250 3.37 -35.17 2.70
C GLY A 250 2.09 -34.82 3.43
N HIS A 251 1.17 -35.79 3.52
CA HIS A 251 -0.09 -35.67 4.25
C HIS A 251 -0.14 -36.70 5.37
N GLU A 252 -0.45 -36.24 6.59
CA GLU A 252 -0.55 -37.05 7.81
C GLU A 252 0.63 -38.00 7.99
N VAL A 253 1.83 -37.52 7.65
CA VAL A 253 3.04 -38.35 7.71
C VAL A 253 3.43 -38.50 9.17
N ARG A 254 3.57 -39.75 9.61
CA ARG A 254 4.00 -40.10 10.95
C ARG A 254 5.49 -39.78 11.13
N VAL A 255 5.81 -39.08 12.20
CA VAL A 255 7.17 -38.71 12.60
C VAL A 255 7.37 -38.94 14.09
N TRP A 256 8.49 -39.57 14.45
CA TRP A 256 8.96 -39.69 15.82
C TRP A 256 9.82 -38.47 16.17
N VAL A 257 9.32 -37.61 17.06
CA VAL A 257 9.98 -36.35 17.43
C VAL A 257 10.54 -36.45 18.84
N TYR A 258 11.82 -36.12 19.00
CA TYR A 258 12.46 -36.03 20.31
C TYR A 258 12.24 -34.63 20.88
N ARG A 259 11.35 -34.51 21.87
CA ARG A 259 11.07 -33.25 22.56
C ARG A 259 11.98 -33.13 23.79
N ASN A 260 12.80 -32.07 23.86
CA ASN A 260 13.68 -31.77 25.00
C ASN A 260 14.60 -32.92 25.45
N GLY A 261 15.10 -33.74 24.52
CA GLY A 261 15.98 -34.89 24.83
C GLY A 261 15.29 -36.05 25.56
N GLY A 262 13.96 -36.05 25.66
CA GLY A 262 13.15 -37.14 26.22
C GLY A 262 12.95 -38.31 25.26
N ARG A 263 11.98 -39.19 25.56
CA ARG A 263 11.57 -40.27 24.65
C ARG A 263 10.93 -39.69 23.39
N PRO A 264 11.10 -40.34 22.22
CA PRO A 264 10.44 -39.90 21.00
C PRO A 264 8.92 -40.00 21.16
N VAL A 265 8.23 -38.96 20.73
CA VAL A 265 6.76 -38.89 20.72
C VAL A 265 6.28 -39.03 19.28
N GLU A 266 5.28 -39.90 19.09
CA GLU A 266 4.62 -40.05 17.79
C GLU A 266 3.79 -38.79 17.48
N CYS A 267 4.10 -38.17 16.35
CA CYS A 267 3.44 -36.99 15.83
C CYS A 267 3.05 -37.20 14.36
N PHE A 268 2.07 -36.45 13.87
CA PHE A 268 1.65 -36.49 12.46
C PHE A 268 1.78 -35.10 11.84
N PHE A 269 2.35 -35.02 10.64
CA PHE A 269 2.60 -33.75 9.97
C PHE A 269 2.05 -33.73 8.55
N ASN A 270 1.43 -32.61 8.20
CA ASN A 270 1.29 -32.17 6.82
C ASN A 270 2.46 -31.26 6.50
N PHE A 271 3.18 -31.51 5.41
CA PHE A 271 4.34 -30.68 5.07
C PHE A 271 4.49 -30.46 3.56
N VAL A 272 5.18 -29.37 3.25
CA VAL A 272 5.67 -29.04 1.91
C VAL A 272 7.14 -28.69 2.01
N TYR A 273 7.95 -29.33 1.17
CA TYR A 273 9.32 -28.93 0.86
C TYR A 273 9.31 -28.26 -0.51
N ALA A 274 9.60 -26.97 -0.55
CA ALA A 274 9.63 -26.18 -1.77
C ALA A 274 11.08 -25.74 -2.08
N PRO A 275 11.48 -25.66 -3.35
CA PRO A 275 12.81 -25.15 -3.70
C PRO A 275 12.89 -23.67 -3.36
N ASN A 276 13.95 -23.27 -2.64
CA ASN A 276 14.30 -21.87 -2.47
C ASN A 276 15.27 -21.49 -3.60
N ARG A 277 14.86 -20.55 -4.47
CA ARG A 277 15.62 -20.18 -5.67
C ARG A 277 16.28 -18.82 -5.52
N GLY A 278 17.54 -18.75 -5.93
CA GLY A 278 18.29 -17.51 -6.02
C GLY A 278 17.82 -16.63 -7.18
N ALA A 279 18.42 -15.44 -7.29
CA ALA A 279 18.13 -14.48 -8.37
C ALA A 279 18.48 -15.02 -9.78
N ASP A 280 19.37 -16.00 -9.87
CA ASP A 280 19.77 -16.68 -11.11
C ASP A 280 18.85 -17.87 -11.49
N GLY A 281 17.81 -18.14 -10.68
CA GLY A 281 16.85 -19.23 -10.86
C GLY A 281 17.33 -20.61 -10.39
N ARG A 282 18.58 -20.72 -9.93
CA ARG A 282 19.11 -21.98 -9.36
C ARG A 282 18.53 -22.22 -7.98
N VAL A 283 18.41 -23.50 -7.62
CA VAL A 283 17.98 -23.89 -6.28
C VAL A 283 19.16 -23.68 -5.33
N GLU A 284 19.03 -22.72 -4.43
CA GLU A 284 20.05 -22.42 -3.40
C GLU A 284 19.75 -23.16 -2.10
N GLY A 285 18.54 -23.68 -1.93
CA GLY A 285 18.12 -24.35 -0.71
C GLY A 285 16.72 -24.92 -0.79
N VAL A 286 16.19 -25.30 0.37
CA VAL A 286 14.84 -25.84 0.54
C VAL A 286 14.09 -25.05 1.61
N PHE A 287 12.93 -24.52 1.24
CA PHE A 287 11.96 -23.95 2.16
C PHE A 287 11.07 -25.07 2.70
N VAL A 288 10.93 -25.13 4.02
CA VAL A 288 10.08 -26.12 4.69
C VAL A 288 8.94 -25.42 5.40
N HIS A 289 7.73 -25.88 5.10
CA HIS A 289 6.52 -25.55 5.85
C HIS A 289 5.87 -26.85 6.32
N ALA A 290 5.67 -27.01 7.63
CA ALA A 290 5.00 -28.16 8.21
C ALA A 290 3.97 -27.74 9.27
N VAL A 291 2.87 -28.47 9.34
CA VAL A 291 1.81 -28.28 10.34
C VAL A 291 1.61 -29.60 11.06
N GLU A 292 1.71 -29.58 12.39
CA GLU A 292 1.39 -30.75 13.21
C GLU A 292 -0.13 -30.95 13.25
N VAL A 293 -0.58 -32.13 12.85
CA VAL A 293 -1.99 -32.57 12.81
C VAL A 293 -2.25 -33.75 13.74
N THR A 294 -1.36 -33.96 14.73
CA THR A 294 -1.41 -35.09 15.66
C THR A 294 -2.73 -35.20 16.40
N GLU A 295 -3.27 -34.09 16.91
CA GLU A 295 -4.54 -34.09 17.65
C GLU A 295 -5.72 -34.49 16.74
N LEU A 296 -5.78 -33.93 15.53
CA LEU A 296 -6.80 -34.24 14.53
C LEU A 296 -6.78 -35.74 14.16
N VAL A 297 -5.60 -36.30 13.89
CA VAL A 297 -5.45 -37.73 13.56
C VAL A 297 -5.88 -38.61 14.74
N ARG A 298 -5.47 -38.27 15.97
CA ARG A 298 -5.82 -39.03 17.17
C ARG A 298 -7.32 -38.99 17.48
N GLU A 299 -7.98 -37.86 17.30
CA GLU A 299 -9.43 -37.75 17.49
C GLU A 299 -10.21 -38.58 16.46
N ARG A 300 -9.75 -38.57 15.20
CA ARG A 300 -10.31 -39.41 14.14
C ARG A 300 -10.14 -40.90 14.48
N GLN A 301 -8.93 -41.32 14.85
CA GLN A 301 -8.63 -42.70 15.24
C GLN A 301 -9.47 -43.17 16.44
N LYS A 302 -9.63 -42.34 17.48
CA LYS A 302 -10.49 -42.68 18.63
C LYS A 302 -11.95 -42.92 18.22
N THR A 303 -12.45 -42.11 17.29
CA THR A 303 -13.83 -42.25 16.79
C THR A 303 -13.98 -43.52 15.96
N GLU A 304 -13.01 -43.80 15.09
CA GLU A 304 -12.97 -45.03 14.29
C GLU A 304 -12.89 -46.28 15.17
N GLU A 305 -12.02 -46.28 16.18
CA GLU A 305 -11.90 -47.37 17.16
C GLU A 305 -13.19 -47.57 17.97
N ALA A 306 -13.83 -46.49 18.42
CA ALA A 306 -15.09 -46.57 19.15
C ALA A 306 -16.23 -47.16 18.30
N LEU A 307 -16.30 -46.77 17.02
CA LEU A 307 -17.27 -47.32 16.07
C LEU A 307 -17.00 -48.80 15.78
N ALA A 308 -15.74 -49.17 15.55
CA ALA A 308 -15.35 -50.57 15.33
C ALA A 308 -15.65 -51.46 16.54
N LEU A 309 -15.43 -50.95 17.76
CA LEU A 309 -15.77 -51.65 18.99
C LEU A 309 -17.29 -51.81 19.15
N LEU A 310 -18.08 -50.76 18.89
CA LEU A 310 -19.54 -50.83 18.93
C LEU A 310 -20.08 -51.86 17.94
N ASP A 311 -19.57 -51.87 16.71
CA ASP A 311 -19.97 -52.85 15.69
C ASP A 311 -19.58 -54.27 16.09
N THR A 312 -18.40 -54.47 16.68
CA THR A 312 -17.97 -55.78 17.20
C THR A 312 -18.89 -56.26 18.34
N LEU A 313 -19.23 -55.37 19.29
CA LEU A 313 -20.13 -55.71 20.39
C LEU A 313 -21.53 -56.07 19.90
N LEU A 314 -22.08 -55.31 18.96
CA LEU A 314 -23.40 -55.61 18.41
C LEU A 314 -23.39 -56.95 17.67
N THR A 315 -22.40 -57.19 16.82
CA THR A 315 -22.34 -58.40 15.96
C THR A 315 -22.07 -59.69 16.74
N THR A 316 -21.22 -59.64 17.77
CA THR A 316 -20.78 -60.86 18.50
C THR A 316 -21.55 -61.14 19.78
N ALA A 317 -22.38 -60.21 20.26
CA ALA A 317 -23.13 -60.40 21.49
C ALA A 317 -24.12 -61.58 21.39
N PRO A 318 -24.04 -62.59 22.30
CA PRO A 318 -25.00 -63.70 22.35
C PRO A 318 -26.34 -63.29 22.98
N VAL A 319 -26.65 -61.99 23.00
CA VAL A 319 -27.88 -61.42 23.56
C VAL A 319 -28.53 -60.51 22.52
N GLY A 320 -29.86 -60.48 22.49
CA GLY A 320 -30.61 -59.58 21.62
C GLY A 320 -30.49 -58.14 22.08
N LEU A 321 -29.89 -57.28 21.27
CA LEU A 321 -29.70 -55.86 21.54
C LEU A 321 -30.47 -55.00 20.54
N SER A 322 -31.11 -53.94 21.03
CA SER A 322 -31.73 -52.91 20.20
C SER A 322 -31.61 -51.53 20.80
N PHE A 323 -31.55 -50.53 19.94
CA PHE A 323 -31.81 -49.14 20.26
C PHE A 323 -33.16 -48.73 19.69
N MET A 324 -33.90 -47.92 20.42
CA MET A 324 -35.21 -47.41 20.01
C MET A 324 -35.25 -45.89 20.10
N ASP A 325 -36.10 -45.26 19.29
CA ASP A 325 -36.42 -43.84 19.43
C ASP A 325 -37.47 -43.60 20.53
N ARG A 326 -37.88 -42.33 20.70
CA ARG A 326 -38.87 -41.92 21.70
C ARG A 326 -40.28 -42.46 21.42
N ASP A 327 -40.55 -42.89 20.19
CA ASP A 327 -41.82 -43.51 19.77
C ASP A 327 -41.78 -45.04 19.86
N LEU A 328 -40.73 -45.60 20.47
CA LEU A 328 -40.48 -47.04 20.63
C LEU A 328 -40.34 -47.79 19.30
N ARG A 329 -39.82 -47.12 18.27
CA ARG A 329 -39.46 -47.74 16.99
C ARG A 329 -38.00 -48.16 17.01
N TYR A 330 -37.70 -49.31 16.41
CA TYR A 330 -36.33 -49.86 16.37
C TYR A 330 -35.44 -49.00 15.45
N VAL A 331 -34.35 -48.44 15.99
CA VAL A 331 -33.38 -47.61 15.25
C VAL A 331 -32.10 -48.39 14.91
N ARG A 332 -31.71 -49.31 15.79
CA ARG A 332 -30.64 -50.30 15.55
C ARG A 332 -31.02 -51.60 16.23
N VAL A 333 -30.67 -52.72 15.61
CA VAL A 333 -30.80 -54.07 16.20
C VAL A 333 -29.55 -54.86 15.84
N ASN A 334 -29.15 -55.80 16.69
CA ASN A 334 -28.13 -56.77 16.32
C ASN A 334 -28.73 -58.04 15.70
N GLN A 335 -27.86 -58.86 15.09
CA GLN A 335 -28.27 -60.09 14.42
C GLN A 335 -28.96 -61.06 15.38
N MET A 336 -28.46 -61.22 16.60
CA MET A 336 -29.08 -62.09 17.60
C MET A 336 -30.54 -61.69 17.88
N LEU A 337 -30.83 -60.39 18.03
CA LEU A 337 -32.22 -59.94 18.20
C LEU A 337 -33.06 -60.18 16.93
N ALA A 338 -32.49 -59.96 15.75
CA ALA A 338 -33.17 -60.23 14.49
C ALA A 338 -33.54 -61.71 14.34
N ASP A 339 -32.64 -62.62 14.76
CA ASP A 339 -32.86 -64.06 14.77
C ASP A 339 -33.95 -64.46 15.80
N ILE A 340 -33.94 -63.87 17.00
CA ILE A 340 -34.98 -64.07 18.02
C ILE A 340 -36.35 -63.59 17.53
N ILE A 341 -36.39 -62.43 16.88
CA ILE A 341 -37.62 -61.88 16.28
C ILE A 341 -38.05 -62.73 15.07
N GLY A 342 -37.11 -63.24 14.29
CA GLY A 342 -37.36 -64.01 13.07
C GLY A 342 -37.64 -63.15 11.85
N ALA A 343 -37.06 -61.95 11.79
CA ALA A 343 -37.20 -61.05 10.66
C ALA A 343 -35.84 -60.46 10.26
N PRO A 344 -35.60 -60.21 8.96
CA PRO A 344 -34.41 -59.47 8.52
C PRO A 344 -34.31 -58.11 9.19
N ILE A 345 -33.10 -57.65 9.49
CA ILE A 345 -32.84 -56.37 10.17
C ILE A 345 -33.54 -55.22 9.44
N GLU A 346 -33.52 -55.20 8.12
CA GLU A 346 -34.11 -54.16 7.27
C GLU A 346 -35.63 -54.05 7.47
N ASN A 347 -36.29 -55.17 7.79
CA ASN A 347 -37.72 -55.21 8.07
C ASN A 347 -38.06 -54.87 9.52
N ILE A 348 -37.06 -54.90 10.41
CA ILE A 348 -37.22 -54.55 11.83
C ILE A 348 -37.03 -53.03 12.03
N LEU A 349 -36.06 -52.43 11.34
CA LEU A 349 -35.75 -51.01 11.49
C LEU A 349 -36.96 -50.11 11.12
N GLY A 350 -37.22 -49.11 11.95
CA GLY A 350 -38.34 -48.17 11.83
C GLY A 350 -39.70 -48.72 12.29
N GLN A 351 -39.83 -50.02 12.55
CA GLN A 351 -41.07 -50.61 13.04
C GLN A 351 -41.19 -50.50 14.56
N GLY A 352 -42.43 -50.47 15.06
CA GLY A 352 -42.74 -50.52 16.47
C GLY A 352 -42.95 -51.94 16.98
N VAL A 353 -42.84 -52.12 18.30
CA VAL A 353 -43.04 -53.41 18.99
C VAL A 353 -44.39 -54.06 18.67
N LYS A 354 -45.45 -53.26 18.56
CA LYS A 354 -46.81 -53.73 18.26
C LYS A 354 -46.94 -54.27 16.83
N GLU A 355 -46.17 -53.71 15.91
CA GLU A 355 -46.18 -54.05 14.49
C GLU A 355 -45.42 -55.37 14.26
N LEU A 356 -44.27 -55.56 14.93
CA LEU A 356 -43.42 -56.75 14.78
C LEU A 356 -43.79 -57.92 15.72
N LEU A 357 -44.16 -57.61 16.97
CA LEU A 357 -44.39 -58.60 18.04
C LEU A 357 -45.73 -58.31 18.74
N PRO A 358 -46.87 -58.43 18.04
CA PRO A 358 -48.18 -58.03 18.57
C PRO A 358 -48.57 -58.77 19.86
N GLY A 359 -48.18 -60.05 20.01
CA GLY A 359 -48.44 -60.85 21.21
C GLY A 359 -47.63 -60.43 22.43
N LEU A 360 -46.47 -59.81 22.23
CA LEU A 360 -45.58 -59.34 23.29
C LEU A 360 -45.74 -57.85 23.59
N ALA A 361 -46.44 -57.10 22.73
CA ALA A 361 -46.58 -55.66 22.84
C ALA A 361 -47.24 -55.19 24.15
N SER A 362 -48.21 -55.96 24.68
CA SER A 362 -48.89 -55.67 25.95
C SER A 362 -47.96 -55.79 27.15
N GLN A 363 -46.95 -56.66 27.09
CA GLN A 363 -45.95 -56.85 28.15
C GLN A 363 -44.80 -55.84 28.01
N LEU A 364 -44.28 -55.65 26.79
CA LEU A 364 -43.09 -54.84 26.53
C LEU A 364 -43.35 -53.33 26.49
N ALA A 365 -44.49 -52.88 25.96
CA ALA A 365 -44.75 -51.44 25.78
C ALA A 365 -44.90 -50.67 27.10
N PRO A 366 -45.59 -51.18 28.14
CA PRO A 366 -45.65 -50.51 29.43
C PRO A 366 -44.28 -50.41 30.10
N MET A 367 -43.48 -51.48 30.09
CA MET A 367 -42.13 -51.49 30.66
C MET A 367 -41.24 -50.46 29.98
N ARG A 368 -41.24 -50.41 28.64
CA ARG A 368 -40.43 -49.45 27.87
C ARG A 368 -40.88 -48.00 28.08
N ARG A 369 -42.19 -47.76 28.17
CA ARG A 369 -42.73 -46.42 28.47
C ARG A 369 -42.34 -45.96 29.87
N GLN A 370 -42.41 -46.85 30.87
CA GLN A 370 -41.93 -46.55 32.22
C GLN A 370 -40.44 -46.14 32.21
N VAL A 371 -39.59 -46.85 31.47
CA VAL A 371 -38.16 -46.47 31.34
C VAL A 371 -38.01 -45.09 30.71
N LEU A 372 -38.79 -44.75 29.67
CA LEU A 372 -38.76 -43.43 29.03
C LEU A 372 -39.24 -42.30 29.96
N GLU A 373 -40.28 -42.53 30.75
CA GLU A 373 -40.88 -41.52 31.63
C GLU A 373 -40.05 -41.29 32.91
N THR A 374 -39.46 -42.36 33.46
CA THR A 374 -38.80 -42.31 34.77
C THR A 374 -37.27 -42.28 34.68
N GLY A 375 -36.69 -42.70 33.54
CA GLY A 375 -35.25 -42.90 33.38
C GLY A 375 -34.69 -44.10 34.14
N GLN A 376 -35.51 -44.86 34.88
CA GLN A 376 -35.07 -46.02 35.66
C GLN A 376 -35.12 -47.29 34.83
N ALA A 377 -34.05 -48.08 34.87
CA ALA A 377 -33.97 -49.36 34.16
C ALA A 377 -34.91 -50.41 34.77
N VAL A 378 -35.63 -51.13 33.92
CA VAL A 378 -36.43 -52.31 34.30
C VAL A 378 -35.60 -53.56 34.03
N LEU A 379 -35.30 -54.33 35.08
CA LEU A 379 -34.40 -55.48 35.04
C LEU A 379 -35.07 -56.75 35.56
N GLY A 380 -34.54 -57.92 35.17
CA GLY A 380 -34.96 -59.23 35.67
C GLY A 380 -36.41 -59.60 35.34
N GLN A 381 -37.00 -58.97 34.33
CA GLN A 381 -38.34 -59.30 33.85
C GLN A 381 -38.25 -60.44 32.84
N GLU A 382 -38.96 -61.51 33.12
CA GLU A 382 -39.19 -62.59 32.17
C GLU A 382 -40.42 -62.23 31.33
N VAL A 383 -40.28 -62.36 30.01
CA VAL A 383 -41.33 -62.04 29.04
C VAL A 383 -41.49 -63.27 28.17
N THR A 384 -42.70 -63.82 28.15
CA THR A 384 -43.02 -65.03 27.40
C THR A 384 -44.03 -64.70 26.30
N GLY A 385 -43.82 -65.24 25.11
CA GLY A 385 -44.79 -65.13 24.03
C GLY A 385 -44.26 -65.62 22.69
N THR A 386 -45.02 -65.38 21.62
CA THR A 386 -44.69 -65.89 20.28
C THR A 386 -43.96 -64.85 19.43
N THR A 387 -42.95 -65.29 18.69
CA THR A 387 -42.25 -64.48 17.68
C THR A 387 -42.47 -65.08 16.29
N PRO A 388 -42.29 -64.30 15.21
CA PRO A 388 -42.26 -64.84 13.85
C PRO A 388 -41.27 -65.99 13.62
N ALA A 389 -40.16 -66.06 14.37
CA ALA A 389 -39.12 -67.09 14.22
C ALA A 389 -39.56 -68.48 14.68
N THR A 390 -40.29 -68.55 15.79
CA THR A 390 -40.80 -69.79 16.36
C THR A 390 -42.31 -69.79 16.25
N GLY A 391 -42.87 -70.72 15.47
CA GLY A 391 -44.32 -70.96 15.46
C GLY A 391 -44.90 -71.48 16.80
N GLY A 392 -44.24 -71.25 17.93
CA GLY A 392 -44.56 -71.63 19.31
C GLY A 392 -43.92 -70.66 20.34
N GLU A 393 -44.35 -70.75 21.60
CA GLU A 393 -43.94 -69.86 22.72
C GLU A 393 -42.41 -69.87 22.97
N ILE A 394 -41.80 -68.69 23.13
CA ILE A 394 -40.44 -68.45 23.66
C ILE A 394 -40.56 -67.83 25.04
#